data_AF-A0A521U578-F1
#
_entry.id   AF-A0A521U578-F1
#
_cell.length_a   1.000
_cell.length_b   1.000
_cell.length_c   1.000
_cell.angle_alpha   90.00
_cell.angle_beta   90.00
_cell.angle_gamma   90.00
#
_symmetry.space_group_name_H-M   'P 1'
#
loop_
_entity.id
_entity.type
_entity.pdbx_description
1 polymer ?
#
loop_
_entity_poly.entity_id
_entity_poly.type
_entity_poly.pdbx_seq_one_letter_code
_entity_poly.pdbx_strand_id
1 'polypeptide(L)'
;MTFRAQHGIRDTPEWHAEREKEERDRKAREDLYNQLMPRCPNCNKQMTVRERGSDRRKFFGCAAFPKCKGTREGDSAIFLALEERRVPAR
;
A
#
# COMPACT_ATOMS: atom_id res chain seq x y z
N MET A 1 9.05 -17.30 54.03
CA MET A 1 9.78 -16.46 53.05
C MET A 1 9.62 -17.10 51.68
N THR A 2 8.62 -16.69 50.89
CA THR A 2 8.51 -17.11 49.48
C THR A 2 8.36 -15.86 48.62
N PHE A 3 9.35 -15.75 47.74
CA PHE A 3 9.71 -14.58 46.97
C PHE A 3 8.74 -14.35 45.81
N ARG A 4 8.32 -13.10 45.67
CA ARG A 4 7.90 -12.39 44.46
C ARG A 4 8.01 -13.17 43.14
N ALA A 5 6.88 -13.32 42.44
CA ALA A 5 6.86 -13.41 40.98
C ALA A 5 5.68 -12.59 40.44
N GLN A 6 5.85 -11.26 40.52
CA GLN A 6 5.07 -10.31 39.73
C GLN A 6 5.59 -10.41 38.29
N HIS A 7 5.02 -11.28 37.47
CA HIS A 7 5.20 -11.22 36.02
C HIS A 7 3.84 -11.45 35.36
N GLY A 8 3.24 -10.35 34.88
CA GLY A 8 2.02 -10.36 34.08
C GLY A 8 2.31 -10.96 32.72
N ILE A 9 1.57 -12.01 32.37
CA ILE A 9 1.82 -12.79 31.16
C ILE A 9 0.74 -12.45 30.14
N ARG A 10 1.03 -11.50 29.25
CA ARG A 10 0.27 -11.23 28.02
C ARG A 10 0.62 -12.30 26.97
N ASP A 11 0.52 -13.57 27.31
CA ASP A 11 0.95 -14.70 26.45
C ASP A 11 -0.16 -15.77 26.30
N THR A 12 -1.42 -15.34 26.39
CA THR A 12 -2.55 -16.25 26.09
C THR A 12 -2.61 -16.53 24.58
N PRO A 13 -3.04 -17.73 24.16
CA PRO A 13 -3.22 -18.05 22.74
C PRO A 13 -4.16 -17.08 22.01
N GLU A 14 -5.14 -16.53 22.74
CA GLU A 14 -6.05 -15.49 22.26
C GLU A 14 -5.30 -14.19 21.93
N TRP A 15 -4.40 -13.75 22.81
CA TRP A 15 -3.58 -12.56 22.59
C TRP A 15 -2.68 -12.70 21.35
N HIS A 16 -2.07 -13.88 21.14
CA HIS A 16 -1.28 -14.16 19.94
C HIS A 16 -2.14 -14.12 18.68
N ALA A 17 -3.31 -14.77 18.68
CA ALA A 17 -4.22 -14.80 17.54
C ALA A 17 -4.74 -13.40 17.16
N GLU A 18 -5.07 -12.57 18.16
CA GLU A 18 -5.45 -11.17 17.95
C GLU A 18 -4.30 -10.37 17.32
N ARG A 19 -3.09 -10.52 17.84
CA ARG A 19 -1.89 -9.84 17.31
C ARG A 19 -1.57 -10.25 15.88
N GLU A 20 -1.68 -11.54 15.56
CA GLU A 20 -1.49 -12.05 14.20
C GLU A 20 -2.53 -11.48 13.23
N LYS A 21 -3.78 -11.33 13.67
CA LYS A 21 -4.82 -10.67 12.87
C LYS A 21 -4.50 -9.19 12.65
N GLU A 22 -4.12 -8.46 13.71
CA GLU A 22 -3.72 -7.06 13.61
C GLU A 22 -2.52 -6.86 12.67
N GLU A 23 -1.50 -7.73 12.74
CA GLU A 23 -0.34 -7.65 11.86
C GLU A 23 -0.69 -7.93 10.40
N ARG A 24 -1.56 -8.91 10.15
CA ARG A 24 -2.08 -9.21 8.81
C ARG A 24 -2.85 -8.03 8.22
N ASP A 25 -3.73 -7.42 9.01
CA ASP A 25 -4.52 -6.26 8.59
C ASP A 25 -3.63 -5.04 8.34
N ARG A 26 -2.64 -4.80 9.21
CA ARG A 26 -1.63 -3.74 9.03
C ARG A 26 -0.84 -3.95 7.73
N LYS A 27 -0.40 -5.18 7.47
CA LYS A 27 0.33 -5.54 6.25
C LYS A 27 -0.53 -5.37 5.01
N ALA A 28 -1.77 -5.85 5.01
CA ALA A 28 -2.71 -5.70 3.90
C ALA A 28 -2.94 -4.22 3.55
N ARG A 29 -3.04 -3.33 4.55
CA ARG A 29 -3.15 -1.89 4.33
C ARG A 29 -1.89 -1.29 3.70
N GLU A 30 -0.72 -1.74 4.11
CA GLU A 30 0.56 -1.31 3.53
C GLU A 30 0.74 -1.80 2.09
N ASP A 31 0.41 -3.05 1.81
CA ASP A 31 0.39 -3.62 0.46
C ASP A 31 -0.56 -2.83 -0.46
N LEU A 32 -1.76 -2.48 0.01
CA LEU A 32 -2.70 -1.62 -0.72
C LEU A 32 -2.10 -0.25 -1.03
N TYR A 33 -1.44 0.39 -0.05
CA TYR A 33 -0.77 1.68 -0.25
C TYR A 33 0.35 1.57 -1.31
N ASN A 34 1.17 0.53 -1.25
CA ASN A 34 2.26 0.30 -2.19
C ASN A 34 1.77 0.03 -3.61
N GLN A 35 0.58 -0.54 -3.76
CA GLN A 35 -0.10 -0.73 -5.04
C GLN A 35 -0.67 0.59 -5.60
N LEU A 36 -1.28 1.42 -4.75
CA LEU A 36 -1.84 2.72 -5.14
C LEU A 36 -0.77 3.78 -5.46
N MET A 37 0.35 3.77 -4.73
CA MET A 37 1.44 4.74 -4.86
C MET A 37 2.81 4.04 -4.88
N PRO A 38 3.13 3.31 -5.96
CA PRO A 38 4.39 2.60 -6.07
C PRO A 38 5.57 3.58 -6.12
N ARG A 39 6.70 3.15 -5.54
CA ARG A 39 7.99 3.84 -5.69
C ARG A 39 8.71 3.31 -6.94
N CYS A 40 9.44 4.19 -7.61
CA CYS A 40 10.21 3.83 -8.79
C CYS A 40 11.45 2.99 -8.38
N PRO A 41 11.70 1.82 -8.99
CA PRO A 41 12.86 0.98 -8.63
C PRO A 41 14.21 1.62 -8.98
N ASN A 42 14.24 2.56 -9.94
CA ASN A 42 15.48 3.18 -10.40
C ASN A 42 15.93 4.38 -9.55
N CYS A 43 15.00 5.08 -8.90
CA CYS A 43 15.31 6.31 -8.17
C CYS A 43 14.58 6.46 -6.83
N ASN A 44 13.77 5.48 -6.42
CA ASN A 44 13.00 5.44 -5.18
C ASN A 44 12.02 6.61 -4.96
N LYS A 45 11.79 7.44 -5.97
CA LYS A 45 10.80 8.52 -5.94
C LYS A 45 9.40 7.98 -6.16
N GLN A 46 8.41 8.73 -5.67
CA GLN A 46 7.00 8.42 -5.90
C GLN A 46 6.67 8.43 -7.40
N MET A 47 5.79 7.52 -7.81
CA MET A 47 5.25 7.48 -9.16
C MET A 47 3.87 8.13 -9.18
N THR A 48 3.55 8.80 -10.27
CA THR A 48 2.26 9.46 -10.49
C THR A 48 1.50 8.71 -11.57
N VAL A 49 0.18 8.71 -11.49
CA VAL A 49 -0.65 8.23 -12.60
C VAL A 49 -0.51 9.20 -13.77
N ARG A 50 -0.22 8.66 -14.95
CA ARG A 50 -0.16 9.38 -16.23
C ARG A 50 -0.96 8.59 -17.27
N GLU A 51 -1.42 9.29 -18.29
CA GLU A 51 -2.22 8.70 -19.36
C GLU A 51 -1.40 8.63 -20.65
N ARG A 52 -1.46 7.48 -21.33
CA ARG A 52 -0.88 7.33 -22.68
C ARG A 52 -1.88 7.91 -23.68
N GLY A 53 -1.49 8.99 -24.37
CA GLY A 53 -2.38 9.73 -25.28
C GLY A 53 -3.02 8.90 -26.40
N SER A 54 -2.38 7.81 -26.84
CA SER A 54 -2.90 6.94 -27.91
C SER A 54 -4.09 6.08 -27.48
N ASP A 55 -4.05 5.52 -26.28
CA ASP A 55 -5.00 4.48 -25.83
C ASP A 55 -5.76 4.86 -24.57
N ARG A 56 -5.55 6.08 -24.04
CA ARG A 56 -6.02 6.56 -22.73
C ARG A 56 -5.72 5.60 -21.57
N ARG A 57 -4.77 4.68 -21.75
CA ARG A 57 -4.34 3.74 -20.72
C ARG A 57 -3.57 4.50 -19.65
N LYS A 58 -4.01 4.34 -18.40
CA LYS A 58 -3.34 4.87 -17.22
C LYS A 58 -2.15 4.00 -16.84
N PHE A 59 -1.05 4.64 -16.48
CA PHE A 59 0.17 3.97 -16.05
C PHE A 59 0.88 4.81 -14.98
N PHE A 60 1.73 4.18 -14.18
CA PHE A 60 2.56 4.88 -13.21
C PHE A 60 3.84 5.38 -13.89
N GLY A 61 4.01 6.70 -13.94
CA GLY A 61 5.22 7.37 -14.41
C GLY A 61 6.04 7.93 -13.25
N CYS A 62 7.37 7.83 -13.30
CA CYS A 62 8.22 8.44 -12.28
C CYS A 62 8.01 9.97 -12.19
N ALA A 63 7.88 10.51 -10.97
CA ALA A 63 7.74 11.95 -10.75
C ALA A 63 8.97 12.77 -11.17
N ALA A 64 10.15 12.14 -11.30
CA ALA A 64 11.40 12.82 -11.69
C ALA A 64 11.70 12.80 -13.20
N PHE A 65 10.73 12.52 -14.06
CA PHE A 65 10.92 12.71 -15.50
C PHE A 65 11.30 14.18 -15.81
N PRO A 66 12.32 14.47 -16.67
CA PRO A 66 13.03 13.58 -17.60
C PRO A 66 14.26 12.85 -17.02
N LYS A 67 14.65 13.14 -15.78
CA LYS A 67 15.84 12.55 -15.12
C LYS A 67 15.70 11.05 -14.86
N CYS A 68 14.46 10.56 -14.71
CA CYS A 68 14.17 9.14 -14.60
C CYS A 68 13.02 8.77 -15.54
N LYS A 69 13.25 7.79 -16.43
CA LYS A 69 12.26 7.26 -17.38
C LYS A 69 11.58 5.98 -16.88
N GLY A 70 11.63 5.73 -15.57
CA GLY A 70 10.97 4.58 -14.97
C GLY A 70 9.45 4.63 -15.16
N THR A 71 8.89 3.58 -15.74
CA THR A 71 7.46 3.38 -15.96
C THR A 71 7.05 2.05 -15.37
N ARG A 72 5.84 1.99 -14.83
CA ARG A 72 5.24 0.76 -14.32
C ARG A 72 3.77 0.72 -14.75
N GLU A 73 3.31 -0.42 -15.19
CA GLU A 73 1.88 -0.67 -15.39
C GLU A 73 1.19 -0.76 -14.03
N GLY A 74 0.05 -0.09 -13.91
CA GLY A 74 -0.83 -0.28 -12.76
C GLY A 74 -1.93 -1.25 -13.13
N ASP A 75 -2.46 -1.95 -12.14
CA ASP A 75 -3.64 -2.78 -12.35
C ASP A 75 -4.86 -1.90 -12.67
N SER A 76 -5.66 -2.31 -13.65
CA SER A 76 -6.87 -1.60 -14.08
C SER A 76 -7.84 -1.39 -12.90
N ALA A 77 -7.93 -2.33 -11.97
CA ALA A 77 -8.78 -2.22 -10.78
C ALA A 77 -8.33 -1.10 -9.83
N ILE A 78 -7.01 -0.86 -9.72
CA ILE A 78 -6.45 0.23 -8.91
C ILE A 78 -6.86 1.58 -9.49
N PHE A 79 -6.83 1.71 -10.82
CA PHE A 79 -7.22 2.96 -11.48
C PHE A 79 -8.72 3.22 -11.43
N LEU A 80 -9.55 2.18 -11.50
CA LEU A 80 -11.00 2.28 -11.29
C LEU A 80 -11.31 2.76 -9.86
N ALA A 81 -10.67 2.16 -8.85
CA ALA A 81 -10.84 2.57 -7.44
C ALA A 81 -10.39 4.01 -7.14
N LEU A 82 -9.48 4.58 -7.94
CA LEU A 82 -9.07 5.98 -7.85
C LEU A 82 -10.04 6.93 -8.57
N GLU A 83 -10.64 6.49 -9.68
CA GLU A 83 -11.61 7.28 -10.46
C GLU A 83 -12.99 7.33 -9.79
N GLU A 84 -13.41 6.23 -9.16
CA GLU A 84 -14.74 6.08 -8.56
C GLU A 84 -14.97 7.03 -7.37
N ARG A 85 -13.91 7.50 -6.71
CA ARG A 85 -13.98 8.55 -5.67
C ARG A 85 -14.31 9.95 -6.23
N ARG A 86 -14.33 10.14 -7.55
CA ARG A 86 -14.70 11.41 -8.20
C ARG A 86 -16.09 11.42 -8.83
N VAL A 87 -16.82 10.30 -8.83
CA VAL A 87 -18.19 10.26 -9.36
C VAL A 87 -19.14 10.35 -8.16
N PRO A 88 -19.76 11.52 -7.87
CA PRO A 88 -20.86 11.53 -6.93
C PRO A 88 -21.94 10.59 -7.47
N ALA A 89 -22.36 9.64 -6.64
CA ALA A 89 -23.59 8.89 -6.87
C ALA A 89 -24.69 9.91 -7.18
N ARG A 90 -25.33 9.73 -8.33
CA ARG A 90 -26.38 10.61 -8.83
C ARG A 90 -27.60 10.55 -7.94
#